data_AF-A0A2W2FID3-F1
#
_entry.id   AF-A0A2W2FID3-F1
#
_cell.length_a   1.000
_cell.length_b   1.000
_cell.length_c   1.000
_cell.angle_alpha   90.00
_cell.angle_beta   90.00
_cell.angle_gamma   90.00
#
_symmetry.space_group_name_H-M   'P 1'
#
loop_
_entity.id
_entity.type
_entity.pdbx_description
1 polymer ?
#
loop_
_entity_poly.entity_id
_entity_poly.type
_entity_poly.pdbx_seq_one_letter_code
_entity_poly.pdbx_strand_id
1 'polypeptide(L)'
;MNRERLRRLLTPILVGAALVGLVLVLRHDGAQAARTLLRPETAPLLAAAVLANLAGLMLGRYAWQVLLADTGPMTGATAARIFFLGQLGKYLPGRVWGVLTHIELGRTAGVPGPRMASAYLISLALTLLTGAGVGLLAAPAALGGQQAWWIAVPLLLLVTCAAVPALVTAPVTAVSRRLRHPVQPPAARLVRRALALATLSWLVSGLHLWALAVALGAPPMAAAAPAIGAFALATVAGSLALLVPDGWGVREVTILAALAAVLPLGVAGAAAVASRVVCVLVEITTSLVVLAWARTRTSVPSTEPTGENHAPQPVHP
;
A
#
# COMPACT_ATOMS: atom_id res chain seq x y z
N MET A 1 -23.85 -18.61 -15.69
CA MET A 1 -22.52 -18.21 -16.20
C MET A 1 -21.50 -18.30 -15.09
N ASN A 2 -20.52 -19.20 -15.17
CA ASN A 2 -19.54 -19.45 -14.09
C ASN A 2 -18.71 -18.18 -13.80
N ARG A 3 -18.61 -17.78 -12.51
CA ARG A 3 -17.78 -16.65 -12.04
C ARG A 3 -16.35 -16.68 -12.61
N GLU A 4 -15.84 -17.89 -12.84
CA GLU A 4 -14.52 -18.12 -13.43
C GLU A 4 -14.44 -17.77 -14.92
N ARG A 5 -15.47 -18.12 -15.72
CA ARG A 5 -15.56 -17.72 -17.14
C ARG A 5 -15.79 -16.22 -17.28
N LEU A 6 -16.63 -15.64 -16.42
CA LEU A 6 -16.88 -14.20 -16.38
C LEU A 6 -15.58 -13.42 -16.07
N ARG A 7 -14.80 -13.89 -15.10
CA ARG A 7 -13.49 -13.28 -14.75
C ARG A 7 -12.45 -13.45 -15.86
N ARG A 8 -12.40 -14.62 -16.53
CA ARG A 8 -11.49 -14.86 -17.67
C ARG A 8 -11.81 -14.00 -18.89
N LEU A 9 -13.07 -13.62 -19.11
CA LEU A 9 -13.50 -12.75 -20.21
C LEU A 9 -13.42 -11.25 -19.85
N LEU A 10 -13.79 -10.87 -18.62
CA LEU A 10 -13.74 -9.48 -18.18
C LEU A 10 -12.31 -8.95 -18.02
N THR A 11 -11.37 -9.79 -17.58
CA THR A 11 -9.99 -9.37 -17.35
C THR A 11 -9.31 -8.83 -18.62
N PRO A 12 -9.29 -9.53 -19.77
CA PRO A 12 -8.70 -9.01 -21.00
C PRO A 12 -9.47 -7.83 -21.58
N ILE A 13 -10.81 -7.77 -21.42
CA ILE A 13 -11.61 -6.62 -21.85
C ILE A 13 -11.28 -5.37 -21.04
N LEU A 14 -11.13 -5.50 -19.71
CA LEU A 14 -10.76 -4.39 -18.82
C LEU A 14 -9.31 -3.93 -19.03
N VAL A 15 -8.38 -4.87 -19.22
CA VAL A 15 -6.98 -4.56 -19.57
C VAL A 15 -6.93 -3.88 -20.94
N GLY A 16 -7.67 -4.40 -21.93
CA GLY A 16 -7.83 -3.77 -23.24
C GLY A 16 -8.41 -2.37 -23.15
N ALA A 17 -9.46 -2.16 -22.35
CA ALA A 17 -10.05 -0.84 -22.13
C ALA A 17 -9.11 0.12 -21.38
N ALA A 18 -8.31 -0.36 -20.43
CA ALA A 18 -7.29 0.45 -19.74
C ALA A 18 -6.14 0.83 -20.68
N LEU A 19 -5.68 -0.09 -21.53
CA LEU A 19 -4.67 0.18 -22.56
C LEU A 19 -5.21 1.11 -23.65
N VAL A 20 -6.46 0.95 -24.06
CA VAL A 20 -7.13 1.85 -25.00
C VAL A 20 -7.33 3.23 -24.36
N GLY A 21 -7.73 3.30 -23.09
CA GLY A 21 -7.83 4.56 -22.33
C GLY A 21 -6.48 5.25 -22.20
N LEU A 22 -5.41 4.49 -21.91
CA LEU A 22 -4.03 4.96 -21.91
C LEU A 22 -3.63 5.52 -23.28
N VAL A 23 -3.88 4.76 -24.36
CA VAL A 23 -3.58 5.18 -25.73
C VAL A 23 -4.38 6.42 -26.12
N LEU A 24 -5.65 6.54 -25.74
CA LEU A 24 -6.53 7.67 -26.05
C LEU A 24 -6.11 8.94 -25.29
N VAL A 25 -5.78 8.84 -24.00
CA VAL A 25 -5.26 9.94 -23.17
C VAL A 25 -3.91 10.44 -23.69
N LEU A 26 -3.09 9.56 -24.27
CA LEU A 26 -1.76 9.88 -24.78
C LEU A 26 -1.75 10.53 -26.17
N ARG A 27 -2.87 10.60 -26.92
CA ARG A 27 -2.82 10.99 -28.36
C ARG A 27 -2.45 12.45 -28.63
N HIS A 28 -2.54 13.36 -27.67
CA HIS A 28 -2.03 14.73 -27.86
C HIS A 28 -1.44 15.34 -26.58
N ASP A 29 -2.28 15.71 -25.61
CA ASP A 29 -1.83 16.39 -24.39
C ASP A 29 -0.97 15.47 -23.50
N GLY A 30 -1.27 14.17 -23.45
CA GLY A 30 -0.52 13.20 -22.67
C GLY A 30 0.91 12.96 -23.17
N ALA A 31 1.13 12.96 -24.49
CA ALA A 31 2.47 12.85 -25.07
C ALA A 31 3.32 14.12 -24.80
N GLN A 32 2.69 15.30 -24.81
CA GLN A 32 3.36 16.53 -24.41
C GLN A 32 3.69 16.54 -22.92
N ALA A 33 2.76 16.13 -22.06
CA ALA A 33 2.97 15.98 -20.62
C ALA A 33 4.10 14.98 -20.30
N ALA A 34 4.15 13.83 -20.98
CA ALA A 34 5.25 12.87 -20.84
C ALA A 34 6.61 13.49 -21.22
N ARG A 35 6.66 14.26 -22.31
CA ARG A 35 7.88 14.99 -22.69
C ARG A 35 8.28 16.02 -21.65
N THR A 36 7.33 16.73 -21.04
CA THR A 36 7.59 17.68 -19.94
C THR A 36 8.22 17.00 -18.72
N LEU A 37 7.73 15.81 -18.35
CA LEU A 37 8.31 15.02 -17.25
C LEU A 37 9.73 14.52 -17.54
N LEU A 38 10.09 14.36 -18.82
CA LEU A 38 11.45 13.94 -19.21
C LEU A 38 12.45 15.10 -19.28
N ARG A 39 12.02 16.34 -19.06
CA ARG A 39 12.92 17.49 -19.10
C ARG A 39 13.80 17.55 -17.86
N PRO A 40 15.05 18.04 -17.98
CA PRO A 40 15.93 18.21 -16.82
C PRO A 40 15.34 19.11 -15.72
N GLU A 41 14.53 20.10 -16.11
CA GLU A 41 13.89 21.05 -15.19
C GLU A 41 12.89 20.39 -14.22
N THR A 42 12.28 19.28 -14.61
CA THR A 42 11.30 18.54 -13.76
C THR A 42 11.95 17.42 -12.96
N ALA A 43 13.23 17.11 -13.20
CA ALA A 43 13.95 16.03 -12.52
C ALA A 43 13.96 16.16 -10.98
N PRO A 44 14.11 17.35 -10.37
CA PRO A 44 14.02 17.49 -8.91
C PRO A 44 12.63 17.11 -8.36
N LEU A 45 11.55 17.44 -9.07
CA LEU A 45 10.18 17.09 -8.69
C LEU A 45 9.92 15.60 -8.86
N LEU A 46 10.47 14.98 -9.90
CA LEU A 46 10.42 13.52 -10.06
C LEU A 46 11.17 12.79 -8.94
N ALA A 47 12.37 13.26 -8.59
CA ALA A 47 13.12 12.72 -7.46
C ALA A 47 12.34 12.88 -6.14
N ALA A 48 11.76 14.07 -5.91
CA ALA A 48 10.89 14.32 -4.77
C ALA A 48 9.68 13.38 -4.76
N ALA A 49 9.09 13.08 -5.92
CA ALA A 49 7.98 12.14 -6.03
C ALA A 49 8.39 10.72 -5.63
N VAL A 50 9.52 10.22 -6.15
CA VAL A 50 10.05 8.90 -5.77
C VAL A 50 10.35 8.83 -4.29
N LEU A 51 11.02 9.86 -3.74
CA LEU A 51 11.38 9.92 -2.32
C LEU A 51 10.15 10.03 -1.41
N ALA A 52 9.14 10.82 -1.78
CA ALA A 52 7.90 10.95 -1.04
C ALA A 52 7.13 9.62 -1.00
N ASN A 53 6.99 8.94 -2.15
CA ASN A 53 6.33 7.64 -2.20
C ASN A 53 7.13 6.58 -1.42
N LEU A 54 8.47 6.60 -1.48
CA LEU A 54 9.33 5.72 -0.69
C LEU A 54 9.16 5.97 0.81
N ALA A 55 9.21 7.23 1.25
CA ALA A 55 9.04 7.60 2.66
C ALA A 55 7.65 7.21 3.17
N GLY A 56 6.62 7.47 2.38
CA GLY A 56 5.26 7.04 2.67
C GLY A 56 5.15 5.51 2.81
N LEU A 57 5.74 4.77 1.87
CA LEU A 57 5.77 3.31 1.94
C LEU A 57 6.52 2.78 3.17
N MET A 58 7.61 3.44 3.59
CA MET A 58 8.30 3.11 4.85
C MET A 58 7.42 3.36 6.07
N LEU A 59 6.67 4.47 6.10
CA LEU A 59 5.71 4.75 7.16
C LEU A 59 4.60 3.70 7.21
N GLY A 60 4.10 3.24 6.05
CA GLY A 60 3.15 2.13 5.95
C GLY A 60 3.72 0.84 6.54
N ARG A 61 4.98 0.52 6.27
CA ARG A 61 5.69 -0.61 6.89
C ARG A 61 5.75 -0.47 8.41
N TYR A 62 6.10 0.72 8.93
CA TYR A 62 6.14 0.96 10.38
C TYR A 62 4.75 0.86 11.01
N ALA A 63 3.71 1.38 10.35
CA ALA A 63 2.32 1.29 10.81
C ALA A 63 1.91 -0.17 11.02
N TRP A 64 2.23 -1.04 10.04
CA TRP A 64 2.01 -2.47 10.14
C TRP A 64 2.87 -3.12 11.25
N GLN A 65 4.17 -2.83 11.29
CA GLN A 65 5.11 -3.43 12.26
C GLN A 65 4.72 -3.13 13.71
N VAL A 66 4.22 -1.92 14.00
CA VAL A 66 3.80 -1.53 15.35
C VAL A 66 2.67 -2.40 15.89
N LEU A 67 1.80 -2.94 15.04
CA LEU A 67 0.72 -3.86 15.46
C LEU A 67 1.26 -5.20 15.99
N LEU A 68 2.51 -5.53 15.68
CA LEU A 68 3.19 -6.75 16.11
C LEU A 68 4.11 -6.52 17.32
N ALA A 69 4.18 -5.31 17.88
CA ALA A 69 5.12 -5.01 18.97
C ALA A 69 4.93 -5.89 20.22
N ASP A 70 3.70 -6.35 20.49
CA ASP A 70 3.38 -7.24 21.62
C ASP A 70 3.69 -8.74 21.34
N THR A 71 4.26 -9.07 20.18
CA THR A 71 4.60 -10.46 19.80
C THR A 71 6.07 -10.82 20.03
N GLY A 72 6.91 -9.85 20.37
CA GLY A 72 8.34 -10.02 20.55
C GLY A 72 9.16 -9.04 19.69
N PRO A 73 10.47 -8.95 19.92
CA PRO A 73 11.34 -8.04 19.20
C PRO A 73 11.50 -8.50 17.74
N MET A 74 11.02 -7.69 16.80
CA MET A 74 11.25 -7.90 15.36
C MET A 74 12.23 -6.85 14.85
N THR A 75 13.34 -7.30 14.27
CA THR A 75 14.31 -6.38 13.65
C THR A 75 13.67 -5.63 12.48
N GLY A 76 14.14 -4.41 12.22
CA GLY A 76 13.63 -3.60 11.11
C GLY A 76 13.76 -4.28 9.75
N ALA A 77 14.82 -5.08 9.56
CA ALA A 77 15.06 -5.78 8.31
C ALA A 77 14.17 -7.02 8.13
N THR A 78 13.88 -7.77 9.19
CA THR A 78 12.86 -8.83 9.17
C THR A 78 11.49 -8.26 8.84
N ALA A 79 11.12 -7.14 9.48
CA ALA A 79 9.87 -6.44 9.21
C ALA A 79 9.77 -5.97 7.75
N ALA A 80 10.85 -5.40 7.20
CA ALA A 80 10.95 -5.03 5.79
C ALA A 80 10.79 -6.25 4.87
N ARG A 81 11.44 -7.37 5.18
CA ARG A 81 11.30 -8.62 4.42
C ARG A 81 9.86 -9.10 4.35
N ILE A 82 9.18 -9.17 5.48
CA ILE A 82 7.78 -9.62 5.52
C ILE A 82 6.88 -8.65 4.74
N PHE A 83 7.00 -7.36 4.99
CA PHE A 83 6.14 -6.34 4.40
C PHE A 83 6.32 -6.23 2.87
N PHE A 84 7.55 -6.04 2.38
CA PHE A 84 7.80 -5.80 0.96
C PHE A 84 7.62 -7.05 0.10
N LEU A 85 7.94 -8.24 0.61
CA LEU A 85 7.63 -9.48 -0.11
C LEU A 85 6.14 -9.80 -0.07
N GLY A 86 5.46 -9.50 1.05
CA GLY A 86 4.02 -9.64 1.16
C GLY A 86 3.27 -8.73 0.18
N GLN A 87 3.77 -7.53 -0.08
CA GLN A 87 3.21 -6.60 -1.09
C GLN A 87 3.24 -7.20 -2.50
N LEU A 88 4.26 -7.99 -2.86
CA LEU A 88 4.31 -8.67 -4.16
C LEU A 88 3.16 -9.68 -4.35
N GLY A 89 2.59 -10.17 -3.23
CA GLY A 89 1.43 -11.05 -3.23
C GLY A 89 0.21 -10.47 -3.94
N LYS A 90 0.09 -9.13 -4.07
CA LYS A 90 -1.03 -8.49 -4.77
C LYS A 90 -0.99 -8.68 -6.29
N TYR A 91 0.18 -9.00 -6.85
CA TYR A 91 0.38 -9.23 -8.28
C TYR A 91 0.14 -10.69 -8.71
N LEU A 92 0.09 -11.61 -7.75
CA LEU A 92 -0.17 -13.02 -8.02
C LEU A 92 -1.67 -13.27 -8.23
N PRO A 93 -2.05 -14.23 -9.11
CA PRO A 93 -3.45 -14.56 -9.34
C PRO A 93 -4.07 -15.16 -8.07
N GLY A 94 -4.93 -14.37 -7.41
CA GLY A 94 -5.64 -14.73 -6.17
C GLY A 94 -5.32 -13.76 -5.03
N ARG A 95 -6.32 -13.37 -4.23
CA ARG A 95 -6.16 -12.35 -3.17
C ARG A 95 -5.51 -12.85 -1.87
N VAL A 96 -5.26 -14.15 -1.78
CA VAL A 96 -4.78 -14.78 -0.55
C VAL A 96 -3.25 -14.78 -0.41
N TRP A 97 -2.52 -14.62 -1.52
CA TRP A 97 -1.06 -14.73 -1.52
C TRP A 97 -0.38 -13.71 -0.61
N GLY A 98 -0.85 -12.45 -0.59
CA GLY A 98 -0.28 -11.43 0.30
C GLY A 98 -0.41 -11.80 1.78
N VAL A 99 -1.56 -12.35 2.18
CA VAL A 99 -1.80 -12.82 3.57
C VAL A 99 -0.92 -14.02 3.88
N LEU A 100 -0.88 -15.01 2.98
CA LEU A 100 -0.11 -16.23 3.18
C LEU A 100 1.38 -15.94 3.29
N THR A 101 1.93 -15.06 2.44
CA THR A 101 3.33 -14.63 2.51
C THR A 101 3.63 -13.93 3.84
N HIS A 102 2.73 -13.09 4.34
CA HIS A 102 2.89 -12.46 5.66
C HIS A 102 2.94 -13.52 6.76
N ILE A 103 1.99 -14.46 6.77
CA ILE A 103 1.91 -15.52 7.79
C ILE A 103 3.16 -16.39 7.75
N GLU A 104 3.57 -16.86 6.57
CA GLU A 104 4.70 -17.77 6.42
C GLU A 104 6.02 -17.12 6.84
N LEU A 105 6.32 -15.94 6.29
CA LEU A 105 7.53 -15.21 6.68
C LEU A 105 7.49 -14.78 8.15
N GLY A 106 6.31 -14.42 8.67
CA GLY A 106 6.13 -14.11 10.09
C GLY A 106 6.38 -15.30 11.01
N ARG A 107 5.97 -16.52 10.61
CA ARG A 107 6.26 -17.75 11.34
C ARG A 107 7.76 -18.05 11.37
N THR A 108 8.46 -17.86 10.26
CA THR A 108 9.94 -18.01 10.24
C THR A 108 10.65 -16.99 11.12
N ALA A 109 10.00 -15.85 11.41
CA ALA A 109 10.48 -14.83 12.34
C ALA A 109 10.05 -15.05 13.81
N GLY A 110 9.44 -16.21 14.13
CA GLY A 110 9.00 -16.55 15.48
C GLY A 110 7.63 -15.99 15.88
N VAL A 111 6.90 -15.32 14.97
CA VAL A 111 5.56 -14.79 15.28
C VAL A 111 4.49 -15.85 14.99
N PRO A 112 3.59 -16.14 15.95
CA PRO A 112 2.50 -17.10 15.73
C PRO A 112 1.62 -16.71 14.54
N GLY A 113 1.27 -17.69 13.69
CA GLY A 113 0.42 -17.46 12.51
C GLY A 113 -0.92 -16.73 12.79
N PRO A 114 -1.66 -17.07 13.86
CA PRO A 114 -2.88 -16.33 14.22
C PRO A 114 -2.63 -14.87 14.60
N ARG A 115 -1.49 -14.54 15.23
CA ARG A 115 -1.08 -13.16 15.51
C ARG A 115 -0.78 -12.41 14.21
N MET A 116 -0.08 -13.04 13.27
CA MET A 116 0.20 -12.47 11.95
C MET A 116 -1.06 -12.18 11.14
N ALA A 117 -2.01 -13.14 11.10
CA ALA A 117 -3.29 -12.96 10.44
C ALA A 117 -4.10 -11.81 11.08
N SER A 118 -4.12 -11.76 12.42
CA SER A 118 -4.77 -10.69 13.19
C SER A 118 -4.20 -9.30 12.84
N ALA A 119 -2.87 -9.17 12.87
CA ALA A 119 -2.19 -7.92 12.52
C ALA A 119 -2.44 -7.52 11.07
N TYR A 120 -2.44 -8.48 10.13
CA TYR A 120 -2.75 -8.20 8.72
C TYR A 120 -4.17 -7.66 8.54
N LEU A 121 -5.18 -8.32 9.13
CA LEU A 121 -6.58 -7.91 8.99
C LEU A 121 -6.84 -6.53 9.61
N ILE A 122 -6.25 -6.25 10.77
CA ILE A 122 -6.36 -4.94 11.42
C ILE A 122 -5.60 -3.88 10.65
N SER A 123 -4.41 -4.21 10.12
CA SER A 123 -3.65 -3.31 9.25
C SER A 123 -4.43 -2.96 7.98
N LEU A 124 -5.10 -3.93 7.36
CA LEU A 124 -5.95 -3.70 6.20
C LEU A 124 -7.11 -2.77 6.54
N ALA A 125 -7.81 -3.01 7.66
CA ALA A 125 -8.89 -2.15 8.11
C ALA A 125 -8.41 -0.71 8.39
N LEU A 126 -7.29 -0.55 9.09
CA LEU A 126 -6.67 0.76 9.33
C LEU A 126 -6.26 1.44 8.04
N THR A 127 -5.69 0.71 7.09
CA THR A 127 -5.26 1.24 5.79
C THR A 127 -6.45 1.76 4.98
N LEU A 128 -7.54 0.99 4.93
CA LEU A 128 -8.78 1.40 4.24
C LEU A 128 -9.44 2.60 4.94
N LEU A 129 -9.52 2.58 6.28
CA LEU A 129 -10.10 3.67 7.07
C LEU A 129 -9.32 4.98 6.90
N THR A 130 -8.01 4.94 7.10
CA THR A 130 -7.13 6.11 6.98
C THR A 130 -7.05 6.61 5.55
N GLY A 131 -7.05 5.70 4.57
CA GLY A 131 -7.06 6.06 3.15
C GLY A 131 -8.38 6.69 2.73
N ALA A 132 -9.52 6.21 3.22
CA ALA A 132 -10.81 6.82 2.97
C ALA A 132 -10.91 8.22 3.62
N GLY A 133 -10.44 8.35 4.87
CA GLY A 133 -10.37 9.63 5.56
C GLY A 133 -9.49 10.65 4.81
N VAL A 134 -8.25 10.29 4.48
CA VAL A 134 -7.36 11.17 3.70
C VAL A 134 -7.92 11.41 2.29
N GLY A 135 -8.61 10.44 1.70
CA GLY A 135 -9.25 10.55 0.40
C GLY A 135 -10.28 11.68 0.30
N LEU A 136 -10.94 12.03 1.41
CA LEU A 136 -11.88 13.15 1.46
C LEU A 136 -11.23 14.52 1.22
N LEU A 137 -9.89 14.62 1.26
CA LEU A 137 -9.18 15.84 0.83
C LEU A 137 -9.39 16.17 -0.67
N ALA A 138 -9.76 15.19 -1.49
CA ALA A 138 -10.11 15.43 -2.89
C ALA A 138 -11.53 15.98 -3.09
N ALA A 139 -12.40 15.87 -2.07
CA ALA A 139 -13.83 16.20 -2.21
C ALA A 139 -14.10 17.67 -2.55
N PRO A 140 -13.45 18.68 -1.94
CA PRO A 140 -13.71 20.09 -2.27
C PRO A 140 -13.48 20.41 -3.75
N ALA A 141 -12.39 19.91 -4.32
CA ALA A 141 -12.05 20.11 -5.72
C ALA A 141 -12.97 19.33 -6.68
N ALA A 142 -13.40 18.13 -6.30
CA ALA A 142 -14.29 17.31 -7.11
C ALA A 142 -15.75 17.80 -7.10
N LEU A 143 -16.21 18.35 -5.97
CA LEU A 143 -17.62 18.74 -5.75
C LEU A 143 -17.86 20.25 -5.89
N GLY A 144 -16.84 21.04 -6.22
CA GLY A 144 -16.95 22.50 -6.36
C GLY A 144 -17.31 23.25 -5.07
N GLY A 145 -17.16 22.58 -3.91
CA GLY A 145 -17.58 23.11 -2.61
C GLY A 145 -16.44 23.86 -1.92
N GLN A 146 -16.59 25.18 -1.74
CA GLN A 146 -15.65 26.01 -0.98
C GLN A 146 -15.77 25.86 0.55
N GLN A 147 -16.73 25.08 1.05
CA GLN A 147 -16.91 24.94 2.49
C GLN A 147 -15.89 23.98 3.12
N ALA A 148 -15.14 24.50 4.10
CA ALA A 148 -14.13 23.77 4.87
C ALA A 148 -14.66 22.59 5.72
N TRP A 149 -15.99 22.40 5.84
CA TRP A 149 -16.56 21.31 6.66
C TRP A 149 -16.25 19.92 6.09
N TRP A 150 -15.96 19.80 4.79
CA TRP A 150 -15.54 18.53 4.18
C TRP A 150 -14.24 17.97 4.78
N ILE A 151 -13.38 18.83 5.34
CA ILE A 151 -12.15 18.44 6.05
C ILE A 151 -12.47 18.07 7.51
N ALA A 152 -13.53 18.64 8.09
CA ALA A 152 -13.96 18.31 9.45
C ALA A 152 -14.45 16.86 9.56
N VAL A 153 -15.11 16.33 8.52
CA VAL A 153 -15.59 14.93 8.48
C VAL A 153 -14.46 13.90 8.60
N PRO A 154 -13.41 13.88 7.75
CA PRO A 154 -12.31 12.94 7.90
C PRO A 154 -11.52 13.17 9.17
N LEU A 155 -11.33 14.43 9.57
CA LEU A 155 -10.64 14.74 10.83
C LEU A 155 -11.40 14.17 12.02
N LEU A 156 -12.71 14.40 12.10
CA LEU A 156 -13.57 13.85 13.15
C LEU A 156 -13.52 12.32 13.15
N LEU A 157 -13.67 11.68 11.98
CA LEU A 157 -13.57 10.22 11.86
C LEU A 157 -12.25 9.69 12.42
N LEU A 158 -11.12 10.27 12.01
CA LEU A 158 -9.79 9.85 12.45
C LEU A 158 -9.56 10.12 13.94
N VAL A 159 -10.00 11.27 14.45
CA VAL A 159 -9.90 11.62 15.87
C VAL A 159 -10.76 10.69 16.72
N THR A 160 -11.99 10.40 16.30
CA THR A 160 -12.90 9.47 17.00
C THR A 160 -12.33 8.05 17.01
N CYS A 161 -11.78 7.56 15.89
CA CYS A 161 -11.11 6.26 15.86
C CYS A 161 -9.80 6.23 16.67
N ALA A 162 -9.08 7.35 16.78
CA ALA A 162 -7.92 7.47 17.65
C ALA A 162 -8.31 7.46 19.14
N ALA A 163 -9.38 8.18 19.50
CA ALA A 163 -9.92 8.23 20.86
C ALA A 163 -10.45 6.85 21.29
N VAL A 164 -11.14 6.16 20.38
CA VAL A 164 -11.76 4.85 20.62
C VAL A 164 -11.29 3.82 19.58
N PRO A 165 -10.08 3.23 19.75
CA PRO A 165 -9.53 2.25 18.81
C PRO A 165 -10.40 1.01 18.61
N ALA A 166 -11.27 0.71 19.58
CA ALA A 166 -12.26 -0.35 19.50
C ALA A 166 -13.23 -0.19 18.31
N LEU A 167 -13.46 1.05 17.83
CA LEU A 167 -14.27 1.29 16.63
C LEU A 167 -13.68 0.63 15.38
N VAL A 168 -12.36 0.45 15.34
CA VAL A 168 -11.67 -0.24 14.24
C VAL A 168 -11.56 -1.74 14.52
N THR A 169 -11.18 -2.13 15.74
CA THR A 169 -10.89 -3.54 16.04
C THR A 169 -12.14 -4.38 16.30
N ALA A 170 -13.22 -3.83 16.86
CA ALA A 170 -14.41 -4.59 17.20
C ALA A 170 -15.15 -5.14 15.96
N PRO A 171 -15.36 -4.37 14.87
CA PRO A 171 -15.96 -4.91 13.64
C PRO A 171 -15.12 -6.05 13.04
N VAL A 172 -13.80 -5.87 12.96
CA VAL A 172 -12.87 -6.90 12.46
C VAL A 172 -12.96 -8.16 13.33
N THR A 173 -12.95 -8.00 14.65
CA THR A 173 -13.04 -9.11 15.60
C THR A 173 -14.39 -9.82 15.50
N ALA A 174 -15.50 -9.09 15.37
CA ALA A 174 -16.83 -9.65 15.22
C ALA A 174 -16.97 -10.49 13.94
N VAL A 175 -16.55 -9.93 12.80
CA VAL A 175 -16.57 -10.63 11.50
C VAL A 175 -15.67 -11.87 11.56
N SER A 176 -14.46 -11.73 12.09
CA SER A 176 -13.50 -12.84 12.18
C SER A 176 -14.01 -14.01 13.04
N ARG A 177 -14.67 -13.72 14.18
CA ARG A 177 -15.33 -14.72 15.03
C ARG A 177 -16.46 -15.43 14.30
N ARG A 178 -17.28 -14.68 13.55
CA ARG A 178 -18.38 -15.26 12.74
C ARG A 178 -17.86 -16.21 11.67
N LEU A 179 -16.68 -15.92 11.12
CA LEU A 179 -15.98 -16.76 10.14
C LEU A 179 -15.14 -17.89 10.79
N ARG A 180 -15.25 -18.11 12.10
CA ARG A 180 -14.49 -19.12 12.86
C ARG A 180 -12.96 -18.96 12.81
N HIS A 181 -12.49 -17.74 12.58
CA HIS A 181 -11.07 -17.36 12.59
C HIS A 181 -10.85 -16.19 13.57
N PRO A 182 -10.89 -16.42 14.89
CA PRO A 182 -10.88 -15.33 15.87
C PRO A 182 -9.59 -14.50 15.80
N VAL A 183 -9.75 -13.19 15.60
CA VAL A 183 -8.68 -12.20 15.67
C VAL A 183 -8.44 -11.76 17.11
N GLN A 184 -7.17 -11.69 17.51
CA GLN A 184 -6.76 -11.08 18.77
C GLN A 184 -6.34 -9.62 18.50
N PRO A 185 -7.12 -8.62 18.93
CA PRO A 185 -6.77 -7.23 18.69
C PRO A 185 -5.53 -6.81 19.49
N PRO A 186 -4.57 -6.07 18.90
CA PRO A 186 -3.43 -5.50 19.62
C PRO A 186 -3.89 -4.50 20.69
N ALA A 187 -2.96 -4.14 21.59
CA ALA A 187 -3.22 -3.10 22.57
C ALA A 187 -3.67 -1.79 21.91
N ALA A 188 -4.63 -1.09 22.53
CA ALA A 188 -5.21 0.15 21.99
C ALA A 188 -4.15 1.22 21.65
N ARG A 189 -3.05 1.28 22.41
CA ARG A 189 -1.91 2.18 22.15
C ARG A 189 -1.22 1.88 20.81
N LEU A 190 -1.08 0.60 20.46
CA LEU A 190 -0.48 0.19 19.18
C LEU A 190 -1.41 0.50 18.02
N VAL A 191 -2.71 0.28 18.19
CA VAL A 191 -3.72 0.65 17.17
C VAL A 191 -3.72 2.16 16.93
N ARG A 192 -3.64 3.00 17.98
CA ARG A 192 -3.49 4.46 17.83
C ARG A 192 -2.23 4.85 17.06
N ARG A 193 -1.09 4.25 17.41
CA ARG A 193 0.19 4.51 16.73
C ARG A 193 0.14 4.07 15.27
N ALA A 194 -0.42 2.90 14.99
CA ALA A 194 -0.58 2.38 13.64
C ALA A 194 -1.55 3.26 12.81
N LEU A 195 -2.64 3.73 13.41
CA LEU A 195 -3.56 4.70 12.80
C LEU A 195 -2.82 5.99 12.41
N ALA A 196 -2.06 6.59 13.34
CA ALA A 196 -1.31 7.81 13.08
C ALA A 196 -0.25 7.62 11.99
N LEU A 197 0.51 6.52 12.04
CA LEU A 197 1.53 6.19 11.03
C LEU A 197 0.90 5.88 9.66
N ALA A 198 -0.26 5.21 9.62
CA ALA A 198 -0.97 4.93 8.38
C ALA A 198 -1.53 6.21 7.75
N THR A 199 -2.13 7.11 8.54
CA THR A 199 -2.56 8.43 8.07
C THR A 199 -1.38 9.23 7.53
N LEU A 200 -0.27 9.28 8.27
CA LEU A 200 0.95 9.97 7.83
C LEU A 200 1.52 9.34 6.56
N SER A 201 1.49 8.01 6.44
CA SER A 201 1.86 7.28 5.24
C SER A 201 1.05 7.74 4.03
N TRP A 202 -0.27 7.91 4.16
CA TRP A 202 -1.11 8.42 3.06
C TRP A 202 -0.78 9.86 2.67
N LEU A 203 -0.63 10.74 3.67
CA LEU A 203 -0.29 12.15 3.44
C LEU A 203 1.05 12.27 2.72
N VAL A 204 2.09 11.61 3.23
CA VAL A 204 3.44 11.63 2.66
C VAL A 204 3.50 10.94 1.31
N SER A 205 2.85 9.77 1.15
CA SER A 205 2.79 9.11 -0.16
C SER A 205 2.08 10.01 -1.16
N GLY A 206 0.96 10.64 -0.80
CA GLY A 206 0.20 11.53 -1.68
C GLY A 206 1.00 12.72 -2.23
N LEU A 207 2.05 13.16 -1.51
CA LEU A 207 2.96 14.20 -1.99
C LEU A 207 3.67 13.82 -3.31
N HIS A 208 3.81 12.54 -3.63
CA HIS A 208 4.37 12.16 -4.92
C HIS A 208 3.47 12.59 -6.09
N LEU A 209 2.14 12.45 -5.93
CA LEU A 209 1.19 12.85 -6.97
C LEU A 209 1.10 14.37 -7.05
N TRP A 210 1.24 15.05 -5.91
CA TRP A 210 1.36 16.51 -5.87
C TRP A 210 2.59 16.99 -6.64
N ALA A 211 3.77 16.41 -6.40
CA ALA A 211 4.99 16.76 -7.11
C ALA A 211 4.86 16.53 -8.63
N LEU A 212 4.23 15.42 -9.03
CA LEU A 212 3.92 15.14 -10.44
C LEU A 212 2.95 16.18 -11.03
N ALA A 213 1.90 16.57 -10.31
CA ALA A 213 0.96 17.58 -10.76
C ALA A 213 1.65 18.95 -10.94
N VAL A 214 2.50 19.34 -10.00
CA VAL A 214 3.30 20.58 -10.08
C VAL A 214 4.28 20.53 -11.26
N ALA A 215 4.95 19.40 -11.48
CA ALA A 215 5.84 19.22 -12.63
C ALA A 215 5.10 19.34 -13.97
N LEU A 216 3.80 19.09 -13.97
CA LEU A 216 2.91 19.21 -15.12
C LEU A 216 2.20 20.57 -15.21
N GLY A 217 2.57 21.53 -14.37
CA GLY A 217 2.08 22.91 -14.42
C GLY A 217 0.90 23.23 -13.50
N ALA A 218 0.51 22.32 -12.60
CA ALA A 218 -0.52 22.62 -11.62
C ALA A 218 -0.01 23.66 -10.57
N PRO A 219 -0.86 24.61 -10.12
CA PRO A 219 -0.49 25.52 -9.05
C PRO A 219 -0.21 24.75 -7.74
N PRO A 220 0.96 24.92 -7.09
CA PRO A 220 1.36 24.08 -5.95
C PRO A 220 0.37 24.01 -4.80
N MET A 221 -0.20 25.15 -4.39
CA MET A 221 -1.16 25.18 -3.27
C MET A 221 -2.52 24.56 -3.64
N ALA A 222 -3.00 24.83 -4.86
CA ALA A 222 -4.27 24.29 -5.34
C ALA A 222 -4.21 22.76 -5.56
N ALA A 223 -3.06 22.24 -5.96
CA ALA A 223 -2.88 20.82 -6.27
C ALA A 223 -2.69 19.93 -5.03
N ALA A 224 -2.31 20.47 -3.87
CA ALA A 224 -1.90 19.66 -2.71
C ALA A 224 -3.03 18.76 -2.18
N ALA A 225 -4.17 19.32 -1.78
CA ALA A 225 -5.28 18.55 -1.24
C ALA A 225 -5.90 17.60 -2.29
N PRO A 226 -6.16 18.03 -3.55
CA PRO A 226 -6.65 17.14 -4.60
C PRO A 226 -5.70 15.99 -4.88
N ALA A 227 -4.39 16.21 -4.99
CA ALA A 227 -3.44 15.15 -5.29
C ALA A 227 -3.32 14.14 -4.13
N ILE A 228 -3.18 14.61 -2.89
CA ILE A 228 -3.06 13.72 -1.73
C ILE A 228 -4.36 12.90 -1.56
N GLY A 229 -5.51 13.56 -1.63
CA GLY A 229 -6.81 12.90 -1.54
C GLY A 229 -7.05 11.94 -2.71
N ALA A 230 -6.72 12.35 -3.94
CA ALA A 230 -6.87 11.51 -5.12
C ALA A 230 -6.09 10.22 -5.00
N PHE A 231 -4.82 10.30 -4.58
CA PHE A 231 -4.00 9.11 -4.41
C PHE A 231 -4.57 8.15 -3.36
N ALA A 232 -4.98 8.68 -2.21
CA ALA A 232 -5.55 7.87 -1.13
C ALA A 232 -6.87 7.22 -1.56
N LEU A 233 -7.79 8.03 -2.11
CA LEU A 233 -9.09 7.57 -2.60
C LEU A 233 -8.96 6.55 -3.72
N ALA A 234 -8.10 6.79 -4.70
CA ALA A 234 -7.86 5.90 -5.83
C ALA A 234 -7.27 4.55 -5.38
N THR A 235 -6.42 4.55 -4.36
CA THR A 235 -5.86 3.32 -3.80
C THR A 235 -6.90 2.52 -3.01
N VAL A 236 -7.74 3.20 -2.23
CA VAL A 236 -8.86 2.55 -1.52
C VAL A 236 -9.89 1.99 -2.51
N ALA A 237 -10.33 2.81 -3.47
CA ALA A 237 -11.27 2.39 -4.51
C ALA A 237 -10.71 1.22 -5.34
N GLY A 238 -9.45 1.28 -5.74
CA GLY A 238 -8.77 0.19 -6.45
C GLY A 238 -8.67 -1.10 -5.60
N SER A 239 -8.43 -0.97 -4.30
CA SER A 239 -8.39 -2.12 -3.37
C SER A 239 -9.75 -2.78 -3.19
N LEU A 240 -10.83 -1.99 -3.18
CA LEU A 240 -12.21 -2.45 -3.06
C LEU A 240 -12.82 -2.92 -4.39
N ALA A 241 -12.21 -2.60 -5.53
CA ALA A 241 -12.65 -3.05 -6.84
C ALA A 241 -12.45 -4.56 -7.00
N LEU A 242 -13.37 -5.35 -6.44
CA LEU A 242 -13.18 -6.80 -6.27
C LEU A 242 -13.07 -7.56 -7.60
N LEU A 243 -13.59 -6.99 -8.68
CA LEU A 243 -13.64 -7.61 -10.01
C LEU A 243 -12.40 -7.36 -10.86
N VAL A 244 -11.60 -6.34 -10.56
CA VAL A 244 -10.46 -5.94 -11.40
C VAL A 244 -9.14 -6.30 -10.72
N PRO A 245 -8.22 -7.03 -11.37
CA PRO A 245 -6.88 -7.25 -10.84
C PRO A 245 -6.23 -5.90 -10.53
N ASP A 246 -5.72 -5.72 -9.31
CA ASP A 246 -5.06 -4.50 -8.80
C ASP A 246 -5.77 -3.15 -9.05
N GLY A 247 -7.10 -3.17 -9.25
CA GLY A 247 -7.89 -1.96 -9.45
C GLY A 247 -7.59 -1.20 -10.75
N TRP A 248 -7.06 -1.88 -11.78
CA TRP A 248 -6.74 -1.28 -13.08
C TRP A 248 -7.93 -0.51 -13.65
N GLY A 249 -7.70 0.72 -14.11
CA GLY A 249 -8.72 1.63 -14.60
C GLY A 249 -9.43 2.40 -13.50
N VAL A 250 -9.79 1.78 -12.36
CA VAL A 250 -10.46 2.48 -11.25
C VAL A 250 -9.54 3.52 -10.63
N ARG A 251 -8.28 3.14 -10.41
CA ARG A 251 -7.29 4.03 -9.81
C ARG A 251 -6.98 5.20 -10.74
N GLU A 252 -6.76 4.92 -12.02
CA GLU A 252 -6.43 5.90 -13.04
C GLU A 252 -7.59 6.88 -13.25
N VAL A 253 -8.83 6.38 -13.34
CA VAL A 253 -10.02 7.23 -13.48
C VAL A 253 -10.23 8.09 -12.23
N THR A 254 -10.00 7.55 -11.03
CA THR A 254 -10.16 8.32 -9.79
C THR A 254 -9.12 9.44 -9.69
N ILE A 255 -7.85 9.16 -10.02
CA ILE A 255 -6.82 10.20 -10.07
C ILE A 255 -7.12 11.24 -11.14
N LEU A 256 -7.48 10.81 -12.34
CA LEU A 256 -7.83 11.69 -13.46
C LEU A 256 -9.00 12.59 -13.10
N ALA A 257 -10.08 12.05 -12.52
CA ALA A 257 -11.26 12.83 -12.13
C ALA A 257 -10.93 13.89 -11.07
N ALA A 258 -10.12 13.55 -10.06
CA ALA A 258 -9.74 14.49 -9.01
C ALA A 258 -8.74 15.55 -9.49
N LEU A 259 -7.77 15.18 -10.33
CA LEU A 259 -6.79 16.12 -10.86
C LEU A 259 -7.31 16.98 -12.02
N ALA A 260 -8.39 16.56 -12.70
CA ALA A 260 -9.04 17.38 -13.72
C ALA A 260 -9.56 18.72 -13.17
N ALA A 261 -9.71 18.85 -11.85
CA ALA A 261 -10.04 20.12 -11.19
C ALA A 261 -8.90 21.16 -11.22
N VAL A 262 -7.65 20.72 -11.44
CA VAL A 262 -6.45 21.57 -11.39
C VAL A 262 -5.54 21.43 -12.61
N LEU A 263 -5.83 20.48 -13.50
CA LEU A 263 -5.06 20.19 -14.71
C LEU A 263 -6.00 19.90 -15.89
N PRO A 264 -5.59 20.18 -17.14
CA PRO A 264 -6.30 19.70 -18.32
C PRO A 264 -6.43 18.18 -18.30
N LEU A 265 -7.56 17.66 -18.81
CA LEU A 265 -7.91 16.24 -18.70
C LEU A 265 -6.83 15.28 -19.21
N GLY A 266 -6.20 15.59 -20.35
CA GLY A 266 -5.12 14.77 -20.91
C GLY A 266 -3.83 14.80 -20.07
N VAL A 267 -3.55 15.94 -19.42
CA VAL A 267 -2.40 16.09 -18.50
C VAL A 267 -2.66 15.37 -17.18
N ALA A 268 -3.88 15.45 -16.64
CA ALA A 268 -4.30 14.70 -15.46
C ALA A 268 -4.17 13.19 -15.66
N GLY A 269 -4.50 12.69 -16.86
CA GLY A 269 -4.29 11.30 -17.24
C GLY A 269 -2.82 10.91 -17.30
N ALA A 270 -1.94 11.76 -17.85
CA ALA A 270 -0.50 11.53 -17.81
C ALA A 270 0.05 11.49 -16.37
N ALA A 271 -0.46 12.35 -15.48
CA ALA A 271 -0.11 12.34 -14.06
C ALA A 271 -0.49 11.02 -13.37
N ALA A 272 -1.68 10.47 -13.67
CA ALA A 272 -2.13 9.18 -13.14
C ALA A 272 -1.21 8.03 -13.56
N VAL A 273 -0.77 8.02 -14.82
CA VAL A 273 0.16 7.02 -15.36
C VAL A 273 1.54 7.17 -14.73
N ALA A 274 2.07 8.40 -14.64
CA ALA A 274 3.36 8.68 -14.01
C ALA A 274 3.36 8.27 -12.52
N SER A 275 2.26 8.52 -11.80
CA SER A 275 2.07 8.08 -10.42
C SER A 275 2.20 6.56 -10.31
N ARG A 276 1.56 5.83 -11.22
CA ARG A 276 1.65 4.37 -11.26
C ARG A 276 3.07 3.88 -11.50
N VAL A 277 3.80 4.51 -12.42
CA VAL A 277 5.21 4.19 -12.67
C VAL A 277 6.05 4.43 -11.41
N VAL A 278 5.88 5.56 -10.73
CA VAL A 278 6.60 5.85 -9.47
C VAL A 278 6.28 4.82 -8.39
N CYS A 279 5.00 4.47 -8.19
CA CYS A 279 4.63 3.46 -7.20
C CYS A 279 5.24 2.09 -7.50
N VAL A 280 5.12 1.62 -8.74
CA VAL A 280 5.67 0.33 -9.16
C VAL A 280 7.19 0.32 -9.04
N LEU A 281 7.86 1.40 -9.44
CA LEU A 281 9.30 1.53 -9.31
C LEU A 281 9.75 1.42 -7.85
N VAL A 282 9.12 2.17 -6.94
CA VAL A 282 9.43 2.14 -5.51
C VAL A 282 9.15 0.75 -4.91
N GLU A 283 8.03 0.11 -5.26
CA GLU A 283 7.71 -1.23 -4.77
C GLU A 283 8.70 -2.28 -5.26
N ILE A 284 9.03 -2.29 -6.56
CA ILE A 284 10.01 -3.23 -7.12
C ILE A 284 11.39 -3.01 -6.50
N THR A 285 11.86 -1.76 -6.45
CA THR A 285 13.18 -1.44 -5.89
C THR A 285 13.30 -1.84 -4.42
N THR A 286 12.30 -1.52 -3.59
CA THR A 286 12.30 -1.93 -2.17
C THR A 286 12.27 -3.45 -2.01
N SER A 287 11.45 -4.16 -2.77
CA SER A 287 11.43 -5.62 -2.76
C SER A 287 12.75 -6.24 -3.23
N LEU A 288 13.38 -5.71 -4.29
CA LEU A 288 14.67 -6.19 -4.79
C LEU A 288 15.81 -5.96 -3.79
N VAL A 289 15.88 -4.77 -3.17
CA VAL A 289 16.88 -4.46 -2.14
C VAL A 289 16.78 -5.43 -0.97
N VAL A 290 15.55 -5.72 -0.53
CA VAL A 290 15.28 -6.69 0.54
C VAL A 290 15.66 -8.12 0.14
N LEU A 291 15.38 -8.55 -1.10
CA LEU A 291 15.76 -9.87 -1.60
C LEU A 291 17.28 -10.03 -1.69
N ALA A 292 17.97 -9.02 -2.21
CA ALA A 292 19.43 -9.01 -2.30
C ALA A 292 20.06 -9.11 -0.91
N TRP A 293 19.58 -8.29 0.03
CA TRP A 293 20.04 -8.32 1.42
C TRP A 293 19.80 -9.67 2.09
N ALA A 294 18.62 -10.27 1.89
CA ALA A 294 18.29 -11.58 2.45
C ALA A 294 19.23 -12.70 1.96
N ARG A 295 19.62 -12.69 0.67
CA ARG A 295 20.55 -13.68 0.09
C ARG A 295 21.97 -13.57 0.66
N THR A 296 22.44 -12.35 0.92
CA THR A 296 23.79 -12.15 1.47
C THR A 296 23.95 -12.67 2.91
N ARG A 297 22.85 -12.80 3.67
CA ARG A 297 22.90 -13.25 5.09
C ARG A 297 22.63 -14.73 5.31
N THR A 298 22.05 -15.44 4.34
CA THR A 298 21.87 -16.90 4.39
C THR A 298 23.12 -17.68 3.98
N SER A 299 24.20 -16.98 3.61
CA SER A 299 25.49 -17.57 3.23
C SER A 299 26.42 -17.69 4.45
N VAL A 300 26.02 -18.48 5.46
CA VAL A 300 26.96 -18.98 6.47
C VAL A 300 27.17 -20.47 6.17
N PRO A 301 28.41 -20.93 5.91
CA PRO A 301 28.68 -22.33 5.61
C PRO A 301 28.30 -23.19 6.82
N SER A 302 27.51 -24.23 6.58
CA SER A 302 27.35 -25.36 7.49
C SER A 302 28.72 -25.96 7.76
N THR A 303 29.30 -25.70 8.93
CA THR A 303 30.33 -26.57 9.50
C THR A 303 29.67 -27.93 9.76
N GLU A 304 30.03 -28.91 8.95
CA GLU A 304 29.72 -30.33 9.17
C GLU A 304 30.10 -30.74 10.60
N PRO A 305 29.29 -31.54 11.31
CA PRO A 305 29.75 -32.26 12.47
C PRO A 305 30.54 -33.48 11.99
N THR A 306 31.87 -33.37 11.97
CA THR A 306 32.75 -34.54 11.86
C THR A 306 32.51 -35.46 13.04
N GLY A 307 31.85 -36.59 12.76
CA GLY A 307 32.24 -37.95 13.13
C GLY A 307 32.60 -38.24 14.59
N GLU A 308 31.70 -38.96 15.25
CA GLU A 308 31.97 -40.21 15.98
C GLU A 308 33.27 -40.32 16.80
N ASN A 309 33.12 -40.41 18.13
CA ASN A 309 33.80 -41.46 18.88
C ASN A 309 32.96 -41.88 20.09
N HIS A 310 32.09 -42.88 19.91
CA HIS A 310 31.45 -43.61 21.00
C HIS A 310 32.29 -44.88 21.24
N ALA A 311 33.11 -44.87 22.30
CA ALA A 311 33.73 -46.09 22.81
C ALA A 311 32.72 -46.86 23.67
N PRO A 312 32.55 -48.19 23.48
CA PRO A 312 31.66 -48.99 24.32
C PRO A 312 32.26 -49.23 25.71
N GLN A 313 31.48 -48.98 26.76
CA GLN A 313 31.82 -49.38 28.13
C GLN A 313 31.64 -50.90 28.31
N PRO A 314 32.60 -51.61 28.91
CA PRO A 314 32.39 -52.98 29.35
C PRO A 314 31.68 -53.00 30.71
N VAL A 315 30.54 -53.68 30.74
CA VAL A 315 29.85 -54.14 31.95
C VAL A 315 30.67 -55.26 32.56
N HIS A 316 30.95 -55.22 33.86
CA HIS A 316 31.30 -56.41 34.64
C HIS A 316 30.92 -56.22 36.13
N PRO A 317 30.75 -57.35 36.87
CA PRO A 317 29.56 -57.68 37.65
C PRO A 317 29.60 -57.28 39.13
#